data_AF-A0A2N1QUF4-F1
#
_entry.id   AF-A0A2N1QUF4-F1
#
_cell.length_a   1.000
_cell.length_b   1.000
_cell.length_c   1.000
_cell.angle_alpha   90.00
_cell.angle_beta   90.00
_cell.angle_gamma   90.00
#
_symmetry.space_group_name_H-M   'P 1'
#
loop_
_entity.id
_entity.type
_entity.pdbx_description
1 polymer ?
#
loop_
_entity_poly.entity_id
_entity_poly.type
_entity_poly.pdbx_seq_one_letter_code
_entity_poly.pdbx_strand_id
1 'polypeptide(L)' 'MTEEEIRAELAEVNAAIRAIRNGAQEYSMMNRSVRKADYSILLKERKDLEHQLASVTGTSLSFGGWVGR' A
#
# COMPACT_ATOMS: atom_id res chain seq x y z
N MET A 1 5.97 -7.23 -11.61
CA MET A 1 4.83 -7.91 -10.98
C MET A 1 3.70 -8.01 -11.97
N THR A 2 3.01 -9.13 -11.97
CA THR A 2 1.71 -9.32 -12.63
C THR A 2 0.62 -8.55 -11.86
N GLU A 3 -0.53 -8.34 -12.49
CA GLU A 3 -1.68 -7.69 -11.85
C GLU A 3 -2.08 -8.37 -10.53
N GLU A 4 -2.08 -9.70 -10.52
CA GLU A 4 -2.45 -10.51 -9.36
C GLU A 4 -1.45 -10.36 -8.21
N GLU A 5 -0.15 -10.30 -8.51
CA GLU A 5 0.89 -10.04 -7.50
C GLU A 5 0.72 -8.66 -6.86
N ILE A 6 0.41 -7.62 -7.65
CA ILE A 6 0.19 -6.26 -7.14
C ILE A 6 -1.04 -6.23 -6.23
N ARG A 7 -2.12 -6.92 -6.60
CA ARG A 7 -3.34 -7.01 -5.79
C ARG A 7 -3.10 -7.77 -4.48
N ALA A 8 -2.33 -8.85 -4.51
CA ALA A 8 -1.96 -9.61 -3.32
C ALA A 8 -1.17 -8.73 -2.34
N GLU A 9 -0.13 -8.03 -2.82
CA GLU A 9 0.66 -7.12 -1.99
C GLU A 9 -0.20 -5.98 -1.43
N LEU A 10 -1.07 -5.40 -2.26
CA LEU A 10 -2.00 -4.35 -1.84
C LEU A 10 -2.96 -4.83 -0.74
N ALA A 11 -3.38 -6.09 -0.78
CA ALA A 11 -4.21 -6.70 0.26
C ALA A 11 -3.45 -6.84 1.58
N GLU A 12 -2.18 -7.27 1.55
CA GLU A 12 -1.34 -7.35 2.75
C GLU A 12 -1.08 -5.98 3.38
N VAL A 13 -0.74 -4.98 2.56
CA VAL A 13 -0.53 -3.60 3.01
C VAL A 13 -1.81 -3.04 3.62
N ASN A 14 -2.96 -3.27 3.00
CA ASN A 14 -4.26 -2.84 3.54
C ASN A 14 -4.62 -3.53 4.86
N ALA A 15 -4.30 -4.83 5.01
CA ALA A 15 -4.52 -5.55 6.25
C ALA A 15 -3.68 -4.96 7.39
N ALA A 16 -2.39 -4.69 7.13
CA ALA A 16 -1.51 -4.06 8.11
C ALA A 16 -1.96 -2.63 8.49
N ILE A 17 -2.34 -1.81 7.50
CA ILE A 17 -2.90 -0.48 7.73
C ILE A 17 -4.14 -0.56 8.63
N ARG A 18 -5.05 -1.51 8.37
CA ARG A 18 -6.25 -1.70 9.19
C ARG A 18 -5.92 -2.13 10.61
N ALA A 19 -5.01 -3.10 10.78
CA ALA A 19 -4.60 -3.56 12.10
C ALA A 19 -3.98 -2.43 12.93
N ILE A 20 -3.05 -1.67 12.35
CA ILE A 20 -2.40 -0.53 13.01
C ILE A 20 -3.41 0.58 13.32
N ARG A 21 -4.30 0.89 12.37
CA ARG A 21 -5.36 1.90 12.56
C ARG A 21 -6.33 1.52 13.68
N ASN A 22 -6.59 0.23 13.86
CA ASN A 22 -7.44 -0.31 14.92
C ASN A 22 -6.73 -0.40 16.29
N GLY A 23 -5.46 0.02 16.38
CA GLY A 23 -4.73 0.10 17.64
C GLY A 23 -3.59 -0.91 17.81
N ALA A 24 -3.29 -1.73 16.79
CA ALA A 24 -2.12 -2.60 16.85
C ALA A 24 -0.82 -1.75 16.86
N GLN A 25 0.12 -2.12 17.72
CA GLN A 25 1.45 -1.51 17.78
C GLN A 25 2.35 -2.06 16.66
N GLU A 26 2.16 -3.32 16.32
CA GLU A 26 2.94 -4.08 15.33
C GLU A 26 2.02 -5.08 14.62
N TYR A 27 2.31 -5.35 13.35
CA TYR A 27 1.63 -6.34 12.53
C TYR A 27 2.67 -7.13 11.73
N SER A 28 2.61 -8.45 11.79
CA SER A 28 3.46 -9.32 10.97
C SER A 28 2.78 -9.54 9.62
N MET A 29 3.40 -9.06 8.55
CA MET A 29 3.08 -9.48 7.19
C MET A 29 3.81 -10.79 6.86
N MET A 30 3.56 -11.33 5.67
CA MET A 30 4.17 -12.57 5.22
C MET A 30 5.68 -12.43 4.97
N ASN A 31 6.11 -11.24 4.55
CA ASN A 31 7.48 -10.93 4.13
C ASN A 31 8.24 -10.01 5.11
N ARG A 32 7.56 -9.32 6.03
CA ARG A 32 8.16 -8.41 7.03
C ARG A 32 7.22 -8.11 8.20
N SER A 33 7.75 -7.58 9.30
CA SER A 33 6.93 -6.97 10.36
C SER A 33 6.88 -5.46 10.19
N VAL A 34 5.73 -4.85 10.43
CA VAL A 34 5.53 -3.41 10.33
C VAL A 34 4.99 -2.84 11.63
N ARG A 35 5.46 -1.65 12.01
CA ARG A 35 5.05 -1.00 13.25
C ARG A 35 4.16 0.19 12.98
N LYS A 36 3.46 0.63 14.01
CA LYS A 36 2.67 1.87 13.99
C LYS A 36 3.48 3.11 13.59
N ALA A 37 4.78 3.13 13.94
CA ALA A 37 5.69 4.19 13.51
C ALA A 37 5.85 4.26 11.98
N ASP A 38 5.72 3.13 11.29
CA ASP A 38 5.87 2.99 9.84
C ASP A 38 4.56 3.23 9.09
N TYR A 39 3.50 3.67 9.78
CA TYR A 39 2.17 3.83 9.17
C TYR A 39 2.15 4.75 7.95
N SER A 40 2.95 5.83 7.97
CA SER A 40 3.10 6.74 6.84
C SER A 40 3.75 6.06 5.62
N ILE A 41 4.69 5.15 5.86
CA ILE A 41 5.36 4.36 4.82
C ILE A 41 4.35 3.42 4.17
N LEU A 42 3.54 2.72 4.97
CA LEU A 42 2.47 1.84 4.47
C LEU A 42 1.46 2.57 3.58
N LEU A 43 1.07 3.79 3.96
CA LEU A 43 0.16 4.60 3.16
C LEU A 43 0.76 5.01 1.81
N LYS A 44 2.06 5.34 1.79
CA LYS A 44 2.79 5.66 0.56
C LYS A 44 2.90 4.43 -0.34
N GLU A 45 3.27 3.30 0.23
CA GLU A 45 3.40 2.04 -0.49
C GLU A 45 2.08 1.57 -1.09
N ARG A 46 0.96 1.72 -0.36
CA ARG A 46 -0.38 1.48 -0.90
C ARG A 46 -0.63 2.33 -2.16
N LYS A 47 -0.31 3.62 -2.12
CA LYS A 47 -0.49 4.54 -3.24
C LYS A 47 0.38 4.15 -4.45
N ASP A 48 1.61 3.73 -4.19
CA ASP A 48 2.54 3.28 -5.25
C ASP A 48 2.05 1.98 -5.90
N LEU A 49 1.50 1.04 -5.12
CA LEU A 49 0.88 -0.20 -5.62
C LEU A 49 -0.40 0.07 -6.41
N GLU A 50 -1.27 0.98 -5.94
CA GLU A 50 -2.46 1.43 -6.67
C GLU A 50 -2.10 2.05 -8.02
N HIS A 51 -1.04 2.86 -8.06
CA HIS A 51 -0.54 3.46 -9.30
C HIS A 51 0.04 2.40 -10.26
N GLN A 52 0.79 1.44 -9.75
CA GLN A 52 1.29 0.31 -10.55
C GLN A 52 0.13 -0.52 -11.11
N LEU A 53 -0.88 -0.81 -10.28
CA LEU A 53 -2.06 -1.56 -10.71
C LEU A 53 -2.77 -0.86 -11.86
N ALA A 54 -2.99 0.46 -11.72
CA ALA A 54 -3.61 1.31 -12.73
C ALA A 54 -2.81 1.29 -14.05
N SER A 55 -1.48 1.37 -13.96
CA SER A 55 -0.58 1.29 -15.12
C SER A 55 -0.66 -0.07 -15.82
N VAL A 56 -0.82 -1.18 -15.08
CA VAL A 56 -0.89 -2.54 -15.64
C VAL A 56 -2.28 -2.82 -16.24
N THR A 57 -3.36 -2.34 -15.61
CA THR A 57 -4.74 -2.49 -16.13
C THR A 57 -5.06 -1.53 -17.27
N GLY A 58 -4.14 -0.63 -17.67
CA GLY A 58 -4.38 0.37 -18.70
C GLY A 58 -5.40 1.45 -18.30
N THR A 59 -5.86 1.45 -17.05
CA THR A 59 -6.69 2.51 -16.51
C THR A 59 -5.75 3.62 -16.08
N SER A 60 -5.61 4.66 -16.91
CA SER A 60 -4.95 5.90 -16.51
C SER A 60 -5.73 6.55 -15.37
N LEU A 61 -5.53 6.09 -14.14
CA LEU A 61 -5.90 6.82 -12.94
C LEU A 61 -4.83 7.90 -12.80
N SER A 62 -5.04 8.99 -13.55
CA SER A 62 -4.34 10.24 -13.37
C SER A 62 -4.59 10.73 -11.95
N PHE A 63 -3.79 10.25 -11.00
CA PHE A 63 -3.63 10.86 -9.68
C PHE A 63 -2.77 12.12 -9.86
N GLY A 64 -3.32 13.08 -10.60
CA GLY A 64 -2.83 14.45 -10.63
C GLY A 64 -2.79 14.99 -9.20
N GLY A 65 -1.61 15.44 -8.77
CA GLY A 65 -1.46 16.19 -7.53
C GLY A 65 -0.64 15.49 -6.46
N TRP A 66 0.66 15.33 -6.71
CA TRP A 66 1.67 15.50 -5.66
C TRP A 66 2.81 16.35 -6.22
N VAL A 67 2.52 17.64 -6.42
CA VAL A 67 3.56 18.67 -6.38
C VAL A 67 3.78 18.96 -4.90
N GLY A 68 4.77 18.29 -4.31
CA GLY A 68 5.37 18.74 -3.06
C GLY A 68 6.11 20.03 -3.36
N ARG A 69 5.67 21.12 -2.74
CA ARG A 69 6.39 22.38 -2.66
C ARG A 69 7.17 22.42 -1.36
#